data_AF-A0A9D8XH72-F1
#
_entry.id   AF-A0A9D8XH72-F1
#
_cell.length_a   1.000
_cell.length_b   1.000
_cell.length_c   1.000
_cell.angle_alpha   90.00
_cell.angle_beta   90.00
_cell.angle_gamma   90.00
#
_symmetry.space_group_name_H-M   'P 1'
#
loop_
_entity.id
_entity.type
_entity.pdbx_description
1 polymer ?
#
loop_
_entity_poly.entity_id
_entity_poly.type
_entity_poly.pdbx_seq_one_letter_code
_entity_poly.pdbx_strand_id
1 'polypeptide(L)'
;MYSISHQLYLEVWGRLMSAIGRKEYFSGSVTCIVEDTECRLTCTLIVVRNHDRESEGRMAEIEKIIPVWWEFHTTIGGQELLNDFSFRELLYIAL
;
A
#
# COMPACT_ATOMS: atom_id res chain seq x y z
N MET A 1 -16.12 14.23 -2.75
CA MET A 1 -14.77 13.64 -2.58
C MET A 1 -14.81 12.82 -1.30
N TYR A 2 -14.57 11.53 -1.39
CA TYR A 2 -14.52 10.60 -0.25
C TYR A 2 -13.22 10.81 0.53
N SER A 3 -13.28 10.80 1.86
CA SER A 3 -12.10 10.93 2.70
C SER A 3 -11.61 9.56 3.16
N ILE A 4 -10.37 9.21 2.84
CA ILE A 4 -9.77 7.93 3.20
C ILE A 4 -9.53 7.90 4.71
N SER A 5 -10.18 6.96 5.40
CA SER A 5 -10.01 6.81 6.83
C SER A 5 -8.65 6.21 7.19
N HIS A 6 -8.17 6.49 8.40
CA HIS A 6 -6.94 5.89 8.93
C HIS A 6 -6.99 4.35 8.92
N GLN A 7 -8.14 3.76 9.23
CA GLN A 7 -8.33 2.31 9.18
C GLN A 7 -8.14 1.77 7.76
N LEU A 8 -8.60 2.50 6.74
CA LEU A 8 -8.46 2.10 5.35
C LEU A 8 -7.01 2.20 4.88
N TYR A 9 -6.25 3.22 5.32
CA TYR A 9 -4.80 3.27 5.10
C TYR A 9 -4.07 2.06 5.69
N LEU A 10 -4.40 1.66 6.92
CA LEU A 10 -3.79 0.49 7.56
C LEU A 10 -4.10 -0.82 6.82
N GLU A 11 -5.33 -0.99 6.36
CA GLU A 11 -5.75 -2.16 5.59
C GLU A 11 -5.03 -2.22 4.22
N VAL A 12 -4.97 -1.10 3.51
CA VAL A 12 -4.22 -0.98 2.25
C VAL A 12 -2.75 -1.31 2.47
N TRP A 13 -2.14 -0.78 3.54
CA TRP A 13 -0.76 -1.05 3.90
C TRP A 13 -0.51 -2.54 4.15
N GLY A 14 -1.34 -3.19 4.97
CA GLY A 14 -1.20 -4.61 5.29
C GLY A 14 -1.24 -5.49 4.06
N ARG A 15 -2.18 -5.20 3.14
CA ARG A 15 -2.27 -5.92 1.85
C ARG A 15 -1.09 -5.65 0.94
N LEU A 16 -0.64 -4.40 0.86
CA LEU A 16 0.52 -4.03 0.07
C LEU A 16 1.78 -4.75 0.56
N MET A 17 2.02 -4.78 1.87
CA MET A 17 3.19 -5.47 2.44
C MET A 17 3.14 -6.97 2.21
N SER A 18 1.96 -7.58 2.33
CA SER A 18 1.75 -8.99 1.99
C SER A 18 2.07 -9.27 0.52
N ALA A 19 1.62 -8.41 -0.40
CA ALA A 19 1.83 -8.57 -1.84
C ALA A 19 3.29 -8.31 -2.28
N ILE A 20 3.98 -7.37 -1.61
CA ILE A 20 5.41 -7.12 -1.78
C ILE A 20 6.22 -8.32 -1.27
N GLY A 21 5.90 -8.84 -0.09
CA GLY A 21 6.63 -9.94 0.54
C GLY A 21 8.12 -9.61 0.68
N ARG A 22 8.97 -10.43 0.05
CA ARG A 22 10.44 -10.28 0.03
C ARG A 22 10.97 -9.52 -1.18
N LYS A 23 10.11 -9.06 -2.09
CA LYS A 23 10.54 -8.42 -3.33
C LYS A 23 11.13 -7.04 -3.06
N GLU A 24 12.07 -6.64 -3.92
CA GLU A 24 12.64 -5.29 -3.99
C GLU A 24 11.97 -4.44 -5.09
N TYR A 25 11.12 -5.07 -5.90
CA TYR A 25 10.31 -4.42 -6.91
C TYR A 25 8.90 -5.01 -6.87
N PHE A 26 7.90 -4.14 -6.94
CA PHE A 26 6.50 -4.55 -6.99
C PHE A 26 5.78 -3.78 -8.09
N SER A 27 5.06 -4.48 -8.94
CA SER A 27 4.11 -3.88 -9.87
C SER A 27 2.85 -4.74 -9.87
N GLY A 28 1.72 -4.14 -9.51
CA GLY A 28 0.47 -4.87 -9.37
C GLY A 28 -0.58 -4.08 -8.59
N SER A 29 -1.66 -4.78 -8.23
CA SER A 29 -2.79 -4.20 -7.52
C SER A 29 -3.07 -4.92 -6.21
N VAL A 30 -3.49 -4.16 -5.21
CA VAL A 30 -4.11 -4.68 -3.98
C VAL A 30 -5.51 -4.11 -3.86
N THR A 31 -6.45 -4.94 -3.42
CA THR A 31 -7.85 -4.55 -3.20
C THR A 31 -8.22 -4.82 -1.77
N CYS A 32 -8.92 -3.90 -1.12
CA CYS A 32 -9.48 -4.04 0.22
C CYS A 32 -10.94 -3.63 0.25
N ILE A 33 -11.68 -4.17 1.23
CA ILE A 33 -13.07 -3.80 1.49
C ILE A 33 -13.16 -3.51 2.98
N VAL A 34 -13.59 -2.31 3.34
CA VAL A 34 -13.86 -1.91 4.72
C VAL A 34 -15.30 -1.40 4.75
N GLU A 35 -16.16 -2.07 5.52
CA GLU A 35 -17.60 -1.82 5.53
C GLU A 35 -18.21 -1.96 4.13
N ASP A 36 -18.75 -0.88 3.56
CA ASP A 36 -19.33 -0.81 2.21
C ASP A 36 -18.39 -0.13 1.19
N THR A 37 -17.16 0.19 1.61
CA THR A 37 -16.17 0.87 0.79
C THR A 37 -15.18 -0.15 0.23
N GLU A 38 -15.18 -0.29 -1.10
CA GLU A 38 -14.18 -1.07 -1.84
C GLU A 38 -13.09 -0.14 -2.36
N CYS A 39 -11.82 -0.49 -2.14
CA CYS A 39 -10.69 0.28 -2.64
C CYS A 39 -9.69 -0.60 -3.39
N ARG A 40 -9.08 -0.04 -4.43
CA ARG A 40 -8.02 -0.68 -5.20
C ARG A 40 -6.85 0.28 -5.38
N LEU A 41 -5.69 -0.12 -4.88
CA LEU A 41 -4.41 0.52 -5.16
C LEU A 41 -3.70 -0.28 -6.24
N THR A 42 -3.46 0.33 -7.40
CA THR A 42 -2.53 -0.20 -8.40
C THR A 42 -1.26 0.63 -8.33
N CYS A 43 -0.09 -0.01 -8.18
CA CYS A 43 1.16 0.74 -8.04
C CYS A 43 2.35 -0.03 -8.59
N THR A 44 3.38 0.74 -8.97
CA THR A 44 4.73 0.27 -9.24
C THR A 44 5.67 0.90 -8.23
N LEU A 45 6.36 0.06 -7.46
CA LEU A 45 7.18 0.44 -6.32
C LEU A 45 8.59 -0.15 -6.44
N ILE A 46 9.58 0.62 -6.00
CA ILE A 46 10.90 0.13 -5.66
C ILE A 46 10.96 0.05 -4.12
N VAL A 47 11.40 -1.09 -3.60
CA VAL A 47 11.47 -1.41 -2.17
C VAL A 47 12.94 -1.59 -1.81
N VAL A 48 13.49 -0.60 -1.12
CA VAL A 48 14.87 -0.62 -0.64
C VAL A 48 14.90 -1.31 0.71
N ARG A 49 15.79 -2.29 0.85
CA ARG A 49 15.92 -3.10 2.07
C ARG A 49 17.31 -2.99 2.64
N ASN A 50 17.39 -3.03 3.97
CA ASN A 50 18.64 -3.09 4.68
C ASN A 50 19.05 -4.57 4.87
N HIS A 51 20.03 -5.00 4.07
CA HIS A 51 20.57 -6.36 4.11
C HIS A 51 21.64 -6.57 5.19
N ASP A 52 22.19 -5.50 5.79
CA ASP A 52 23.19 -5.64 6.86
C ASP A 52 22.60 -6.29 8.13
N ARG A 53 21.27 -6.33 8.24
CA ARG A 53 20.50 -6.95 9.34
C ARG A 53 19.90 -8.30 8.97
N GLU A 54 20.22 -8.83 7.80
CA GLU A 54 19.73 -10.13 7.36
C GLU A 54 20.47 -11.24 8.12
N SER A 55 19.71 -12.08 8.82
CA SER A 55 20.20 -13.28 9.52
C SER A 55 19.37 -14.49 9.07
N GLU A 56 19.84 -15.71 9.31
CA GLU A 56 19.05 -16.92 9.00
C GLU A 56 17.62 -16.80 9.55
N GLY A 57 16.64 -16.88 8.65
CA GLY A 57 15.21 -16.80 8.99
C GLY A 57 14.63 -15.40 9.17
N ARG A 58 15.41 -14.32 9.22
CA ARG A 58 14.92 -12.93 9.32
C ARG A 58 14.94 -12.25 7.96
N MET A 59 13.83 -11.64 7.55
CA MET A 59 13.76 -10.84 6.33
C MET A 59 14.46 -9.50 6.52
N ALA A 60 15.22 -9.06 5.52
CA ALA A 60 15.77 -7.71 5.46
C ALA A 60 14.66 -6.65 5.66
N GLU A 61 14.90 -5.73 6.59
CA GLU A 61 13.96 -4.66 6.95
C GLU A 61 13.77 -3.72 5.76
N ILE A 62 12.53 -3.29 5.52
CA ILE A 62 12.25 -2.26 4.51
C ILE A 62 12.78 -0.94 5.06
N GLU A 63 13.76 -0.36 4.40
CA GLU A 63 14.32 0.95 4.73
C GLU A 63 13.49 2.06 4.07
N LYS A 64 13.08 1.84 2.82
CA LYS A 64 12.35 2.84 2.05
C LYS A 64 11.49 2.21 0.97
N ILE A 65 10.34 2.82 0.71
CA ILE A 65 9.50 2.51 -0.45
C ILE A 65 9.45 3.75 -1.33
N ILE A 66 9.71 3.56 -2.62
CA ILE A 66 9.69 4.63 -3.63
C ILE A 66 8.54 4.32 -4.60
N PRO A 67 7.45 5.10 -4.57
CA PRO A 67 6.39 4.96 -5.56
C PRO A 67 6.83 5.55 -6.90
N VAL A 68 6.92 4.71 -7.92
CA VAL A 68 7.25 5.13 -9.30
C VAL A 68 6.00 5.61 -10.02
N TRP A 69 4.90 4.87 -9.86
CA TRP A 69 3.58 5.19 -10.41
C TRP A 69 2.50 4.56 -9.54
N TRP A 70 1.34 5.21 -9.40
CA TRP A 70 0.22 4.65 -8.66
C TRP A 70 -1.11 5.31 -9.04
N GLU A 71 -2.20 4.57 -8.84
CA GLU A 71 -3.59 5.03 -8.89
C GLU A 71 -4.39 4.38 -7.76
N PHE A 72 -5.33 5.13 -7.18
CA PHE A 72 -6.17 4.67 -6.08
C PHE A 72 -7.65 4.91 -6.41
N HIS A 73 -8.40 3.82 -6.54
CA HIS A 73 -9.83 3.86 -6.82
C HIS A 73 -10.63 3.52 -5.57
N THR A 74 -11.73 4.23 -5.36
CA THR A 74 -12.70 3.98 -4.29
C THR A 74 -14.08 3.78 -4.89
N THR A 75 -14.76 2.71 -4.53
CA THR A 75 -16.12 2.37 -4.97
C THR A 75 -17.01 2.16 -3.76
N ILE A 76 -18.19 2.80 -3.74
CA ILE A 76 -19.21 2.62 -2.70
C ILE A 76 -20.54 2.32 -3.40
N GLY A 77 -21.19 1.22 -3.04
CA GLY A 77 -22.44 0.81 -3.68
C GLY A 77 -22.32 0.64 -5.21
N GLY A 78 -21.14 0.22 -5.69
CA GLY A 78 -20.86 0.07 -7.12
C GLY A 78 -20.57 1.37 -7.88
N GLN A 79 -20.52 2.52 -7.21
CA GLN A 79 -20.18 3.81 -7.82
C GLN A 79 -18.77 4.24 -7.45
N GLU A 80 -17.98 4.60 -8.47
CA GLU A 80 -16.63 5.13 -8.27
C GLU A 80 -16.67 6.59 -7.79
N LEU A 81 -15.89 6.90 -6.76
CA LEU A 81 -15.83 8.21 -6.13
C LEU A 81 -14.39 8.75 -6.14
N LEU A 82 -14.25 10.04 -6.47
CA LEU A 82 -13.00 10.76 -6.22
C LEU A 82 -12.69 10.73 -4.72
N ASN A 83 -11.43 10.47 -4.39
CA ASN A 83 -10.95 10.37 -3.02
C ASN A 83 -9.72 11.27 -2.78
N ASP A 84 -9.36 11.45 -1.52
CA ASP A 84 -8.20 12.23 -1.09
C ASP A 84 -6.97 11.37 -0.75
N PHE A 85 -6.88 10.13 -1.27
CA PHE A 85 -5.78 9.22 -0.98
C PHE A 85 -4.42 9.86 -1.28
N SER A 86 -3.52 9.71 -0.32
CA SER A 86 -2.14 10.17 -0.41
C SER A 86 -1.19 9.02 -0.16
N PHE A 87 -0.41 8.67 -1.18
CA PHE A 87 0.65 7.68 -1.01
C PHE A 87 1.68 8.13 0.04
N ARG A 88 1.90 9.45 0.18
CA ARG A 88 2.77 9.99 1.23
C ARG A 88 2.21 9.73 2.62
N GLU A 89 0.90 9.87 2.80
CA GLU A 89 0.24 9.59 4.07
C GLU A 89 0.27 8.10 4.39
N LEU A 90 0.04 7.24 3.40
CA LEU A 90 0.22 5.79 3.53
C LEU A 90 1.62 5.45 4.07
N LEU A 91 2.67 6.06 3.51
CA LEU A 91 4.05 5.84 3.98
C LEU A 91 4.29 6.41 5.38
N TYR A 92 3.71 7.57 5.71
CA TYR A 92 3.87 8.21 7.03
C TYR A 92 3.20 7.43 8.17
N ILE A 93 2.07 6.77 7.90
CA ILE A 93 1.37 5.94 8.89
C ILE A 93 2.13 4.64 9.16
N ALA A 94 2.94 4.19 8.21
CA ALA A 94 3.45 2.83 8.13
C ALA A 94 4.95 2.65 8.46
N LEU A 95 5.75 3.71 8.32
CA LEU A 95 7.21 3.74 8.53
C LEU A 95 7.57 4.82 9.53
#